data_AF-A0AAD6LZW4-F1
#
_entry.id   AF-A0AAD6LZW4-F1
#
_cell.length_a   1.000
_cell.length_b   1.000
_cell.length_c   1.000
_cell.angle_alpha   90.00
_cell.angle_beta   90.00
_cell.angle_gamma   90.00
#
_symmetry.space_group_name_H-M   'P 1'
#
loop_
_entity.id
_entity.type
_entity.pdbx_description
1 polymer ?
#
loop_
_entity_poly.entity_id
_entity_poly.type
_entity_poly.pdbx_seq_one_letter_code
_entity_poly.pdbx_strand_id
1 'polypeptide(L)'
;MGNAIRFLKSRIAKLPLTVSESEAKASLCADIDRDPDAISKVPGRKDINFLDDLTNKDNLQLLNLMYDATPSEYVSMIITDYGMIPPTSVPVIVREYGREHLWIQ
;
A
#
# COMPACT_ATOMS: atom_id res chain seq x y z
N MET A 1 -5.93 -9.45 -3.72
CA MET A 1 -5.44 -8.20 -3.08
C MET A 1 -3.90 -8.10 -3.07
N GLY A 2 -3.19 -8.51 -4.12
CA GLY A 2 -1.72 -8.35 -4.25
C GLY A 2 -1.25 -7.03 -4.88
N ASN A 3 -2.11 -5.99 -4.88
CA ASN A 3 -1.85 -4.73 -5.57
C ASN A 3 -0.77 -3.90 -4.87
N ALA A 4 -0.73 -3.84 -3.54
CA ALA A 4 0.13 -2.90 -2.81
C ALA A 4 1.63 -3.13 -3.08
N ILE A 5 2.09 -4.39 -3.01
CA ILE A 5 3.49 -4.73 -3.30
C ILE A 5 3.82 -4.50 -4.79
N ARG A 6 2.92 -4.85 -5.70
CA ARG A 6 3.12 -4.59 -7.15
C ARG A 6 3.12 -3.09 -7.46
N PHE A 7 2.25 -2.32 -6.81
CA PHE A 7 2.18 -0.86 -6.88
C PHE A 7 3.49 -0.26 -6.39
N LEU A 8 3.96 -0.66 -5.21
CA LEU A 8 5.20 -0.17 -4.63
C LEU A 8 6.41 -0.54 -5.49
N LYS A 9 6.50 -1.79 -5.95
CA LYS A 9 7.56 -2.23 -6.88
C LYS A 9 7.52 -1.45 -8.19
N SER A 10 6.34 -1.19 -8.75
CA SER A 10 6.18 -0.38 -9.97
C SER A 10 6.62 1.06 -9.74
N ARG A 11 6.28 1.64 -8.58
CA ARG A 11 6.65 3.01 -8.20
C ARG A 11 8.16 3.14 -8.01
N ILE A 12 8.78 2.18 -7.30
CA ILE A 12 10.24 2.10 -7.12
C ILE A 12 10.96 1.98 -8.47
N ALA A 13 10.50 1.10 -9.36
CA ALA A 13 11.11 0.89 -10.67
C ALA A 13 11.00 2.11 -11.60
N LYS A 14 10.05 3.02 -11.36
CA LYS A 14 9.83 4.24 -12.14
C LYS A 14 10.54 5.47 -11.55
N LEU A 15 11.21 5.35 -10.40
CA LEU A 15 11.94 6.47 -9.82
C LEU A 15 13.24 6.73 -10.61
N PRO A 16 13.58 8.01 -10.88
CA PRO A 16 14.86 8.35 -11.51
C PRO A 16 16.01 7.95 -10.58
N LEU A 17 17.08 7.36 -11.12
CA LEU A 17 18.29 7.04 -10.33
C LEU A 17 19.10 8.28 -9.91
N THR A 18 18.69 9.47 -10.36
CA THR A 18 19.37 10.74 -10.14
C THR A 18 18.92 11.48 -8.87
N VAL A 19 17.80 11.08 -8.26
CA VAL A 19 17.30 11.70 -7.02
C VAL A 19 17.98 11.10 -5.80
N SER A 20 18.07 11.89 -4.72
CA SER A 20 18.62 11.39 -3.46
C SER A 20 17.71 10.34 -2.82
N GLU A 21 18.28 9.49 -1.96
CA GLU A 21 17.51 8.44 -1.26
C GLU A 21 16.39 9.04 -0.38
N SER A 22 16.61 10.22 0.21
CA SER A 22 15.59 10.89 1.04
C SER A 22 14.41 11.37 0.19
N GLU A 23 14.67 11.97 -0.98
CA GLU A 23 13.65 12.43 -1.91
C GLU A 23 12.85 11.25 -2.50
N ALA A 24 13.53 10.16 -2.85
CA ALA A 24 12.90 8.93 -3.31
C ALA A 24 11.95 8.34 -2.26
N LYS A 25 12.40 8.27 -1.00
CA LYS A 25 11.56 7.80 0.12
C LYS A 25 10.37 8.71 0.37
N ALA A 26 10.58 10.02 0.38
CA ALA A 26 9.50 10.99 0.56
C ALA A 26 8.42 10.86 -0.54
N SER A 27 8.84 10.69 -1.81
CA SER A 27 7.92 10.45 -2.91
C SER A 27 7.11 9.16 -2.73
N LEU A 28 7.75 8.06 -2.30
CA LEU A 28 7.07 6.79 -2.09
C LEU A 28 6.10 6.85 -0.92
N CYS A 29 6.45 7.51 0.18
CA CYS A 29 5.54 7.69 1.31
C CYS A 29 4.30 8.49 0.87
N ALA A 30 4.49 9.60 0.15
CA ALA A 30 3.39 10.40 -0.38
C ALA A 30 2.45 9.61 -1.33
N ASP A 31 2.97 8.61 -2.04
CA ASP A 31 2.17 7.74 -2.92
C ASP A 31 1.36 6.66 -2.15
N ILE A 32 1.81 6.28 -0.94
CA ILE A 32 1.19 5.23 -0.12
C ILE A 32 0.18 5.85 0.86
N ASP A 33 0.50 7.04 1.36
CA ASP A 33 -0.31 7.77 2.32
C ASP A 33 -1.59 8.28 1.65
N ARG A 34 -2.73 8.01 2.27
CA ARG A 34 -4.02 8.58 1.84
C ARG A 34 -4.22 9.95 2.50
N ASP A 35 -5.19 10.70 1.99
CA ASP A 35 -5.68 11.94 2.58
C ASP A 35 -5.72 11.88 4.12
N PRO A 36 -4.83 12.60 4.82
CA PRO A 36 -4.80 12.65 6.27
C PRO A 36 -5.99 13.44 6.84
N ASP A 37 -6.62 14.31 6.06
CA ASP A 37 -7.83 15.02 6.49
C ASP A 37 -9.07 14.12 6.50
N ALA A 38 -8.96 12.89 5.98
CA ALA A 38 -10.00 11.89 6.11
C ALA A 38 -10.17 11.41 7.57
N ILE A 39 -9.12 11.48 8.40
CA ILE A 39 -9.17 11.08 9.81
C ILE A 39 -9.48 12.23 10.77
N SER A 40 -9.41 13.49 10.31
CA SER A 40 -9.80 14.65 11.13
C SER A 40 -11.32 14.85 11.20
N LYS A 41 -12.07 14.36 10.21
CA LYS A 41 -13.52 14.55 10.09
C LYS A 41 -14.29 13.40 10.75
N VAL A 42 -15.18 13.71 11.69
CA VAL A 42 -16.10 12.73 12.28
C VAL A 42 -17.42 12.70 11.49
N PRO A 43 -17.79 11.56 10.85
CA PRO A 43 -19.04 11.47 10.11
C PRO A 43 -20.25 11.78 11.02
N GLY A 44 -21.11 12.70 10.58
CA GLY A 44 -22.34 13.05 11.29
C GLY A 44 -22.20 14.05 12.45
N ARG A 45 -20.98 14.50 12.79
CA ARG A 45 -20.72 15.54 13.80
C ARG A 45 -19.80 16.61 13.23
N LYS A 46 -20.39 17.70 12.75
CA LYS A 46 -19.66 18.84 12.16
C LYS A 46 -19.11 19.82 13.19
N ASP A 47 -19.53 19.68 14.44
CA ASP A 47 -19.14 20.48 15.59
C ASP A 47 -17.85 19.99 16.26
N ILE A 48 -17.35 18.82 15.86
CA ILE A 48 -16.22 18.16 16.49
C ILE A 48 -15.05 18.06 15.51
N ASN A 49 -14.11 19.00 15.62
CA ASN A 49 -12.87 19.02 14.84
C ASN A 49 -11.64 19.24 15.72
N PHE A 50 -11.40 18.34 16.69
CA PHE A 50 -10.26 18.45 17.61
C PHE A 50 -8.88 18.35 16.93
N LEU A 51 -8.85 17.89 15.68
CA LEU A 51 -7.64 17.64 14.91
C LEU A 51 -7.39 18.68 13.80
N ASP A 52 -8.25 19.71 13.65
CA ASP A 52 -8.07 20.73 12.58
C ASP A 52 -6.82 21.60 12.80
N ASP A 53 -6.50 21.93 14.05
CA ASP A 53 -5.30 22.71 14.39
C ASP A 53 -4.04 21.84 14.56
N LEU A 54 -4.19 20.52 14.37
CA LEU A 54 -3.12 19.56 14.64
C LEU A 54 -2.00 19.63 13.61
N THR A 55 -2.32 20.01 12.36
CA THR A 55 -1.39 20.24 11.25
C THR A 55 -0.45 21.43 11.50
N ASN A 56 -0.78 22.33 12.43
CA ASN A 56 0.05 23.49 12.79
C ASN A 56 1.00 23.24 13.98
N LYS A 57 0.98 22.04 14.59
CA LYS A 57 1.86 21.72 15.73
C LYS A 57 3.18 21.14 15.26
N ASP A 58 4.27 21.71 15.76
CA ASP A 58 5.61 21.17 15.55
C ASP A 58 5.69 19.73 16.07
N ASN A 59 6.22 18.82 15.25
CA ASN A 59 6.43 17.38 15.52
C ASN A 59 5.19 16.48 15.47
N LEU A 60 4.06 16.93 14.93
CA LEU A 60 2.84 16.12 14.84
C LEU A 60 2.37 15.97 13.38
N GLN A 61 2.13 14.73 12.95
CA GLN A 61 1.71 14.41 11.58
C GLN A 61 0.57 13.39 11.60
N LEU A 62 -0.47 13.65 10.80
CA LEU A 62 -1.57 12.72 10.57
C LEU A 62 -1.15 11.72 9.49
N LEU A 63 -1.34 10.43 9.76
CA LEU A 63 -0.94 9.33 8.88
C LEU A 63 -2.12 8.38 8.66
N ASN A 64 -2.45 8.11 7.40
CA ASN A 64 -3.59 7.27 7.01
C ASN A 64 -3.14 6.18 6.02
N LEU A 65 -2.59 5.09 6.57
CA LEU A 65 -2.13 3.95 5.78
C LEU A 65 -3.33 3.13 5.27
N MET A 66 -3.33 2.83 3.97
CA MET A 66 -4.40 2.05 3.33
C MET A 66 -4.14 0.54 3.28
N TYR A 67 -2.88 0.13 3.43
CA TYR A 67 -2.44 -1.25 3.25
C TYR A 67 -1.48 -1.65 4.36
N ASP A 68 -1.50 -2.93 4.73
CA ASP A 68 -0.56 -3.54 5.67
C ASP A 68 -0.16 -4.94 5.17
N ALA A 69 0.93 -5.49 5.71
CA ALA A 69 1.43 -6.81 5.41
C ALA A 69 1.04 -7.79 6.53
N THR A 70 0.11 -8.70 6.24
CA THR A 70 -0.21 -9.81 7.16
C THR A 70 0.77 -10.97 6.95
N PRO A 71 1.44 -11.47 8.00
CA PRO A 71 2.25 -12.68 7.94
C PRO A 71 1.45 -13.87 7.39
N SER A 72 2.09 -14.69 6.54
CA SER A 72 1.43 -15.83 5.90
C SER A 72 0.91 -16.88 6.87
N GLU A 73 1.50 -17.00 8.06
CA GLU A 73 1.09 -17.94 9.11
C GLU A 73 -0.32 -17.67 9.63
N TYR A 74 -0.81 -16.43 9.48
CA TYR A 74 -2.17 -16.04 9.84
C TYR A 74 -3.19 -16.22 8.70
N VAL A 75 -2.75 -16.68 7.52
CA VAL A 75 -3.61 -16.91 6.35
C VAL A 75 -3.75 -18.41 6.13
N SER A 76 -4.93 -18.95 6.39
CA SER A 76 -5.19 -20.40 6.26
C SER A 76 -5.19 -20.87 4.80
N MET A 77 -5.72 -20.05 3.89
CA MET A 77 -5.93 -20.43 2.51
C MET A 77 -6.13 -19.21 1.62
N ILE A 78 -5.69 -19.33 0.36
CA ILE A 78 -5.91 -18.36 -0.70
C ILE A 78 -6.78 -19.05 -1.76
N ILE A 79 -7.89 -18.41 -2.15
CA ILE A 79 -8.79 -18.89 -3.21
C ILE A 79 -8.46 -18.10 -4.48
N THR A 80 -8.04 -18.80 -5.53
CA THR A 80 -7.73 -18.23 -6.84
C THR A 80 -8.40 -19.04 -7.96
N ASP A 81 -8.26 -18.58 -9.19
CA ASP A 81 -8.58 -19.30 -10.43
C ASP A 81 -7.79 -20.61 -10.61
N TYR A 82 -6.64 -20.74 -9.96
CA TYR A 82 -5.85 -21.97 -9.89
C TYR A 82 -6.30 -22.91 -8.76
N GLY A 83 -7.38 -22.58 -8.07
CA GLY A 83 -7.96 -23.35 -6.97
C GLY A 83 -7.60 -22.83 -5.57
N MET A 84 -7.80 -23.69 -4.58
CA MET A 84 -7.52 -23.42 -3.17
C MET A 84 -6.05 -23.76 -2.88
N ILE A 85 -5.25 -22.76 -2.54
CA ILE A 85 -3.80 -22.92 -2.31
C ILE A 85 -3.38 -22.36 -0.94
N PRO A 86 -2.36 -22.92 -0.28
CA PRO A 86 -1.75 -22.28 0.87
C PRO A 86 -0.92 -21.05 0.43
N PRO A 87 -0.69 -20.05 1.32
CA PRO A 87 0.13 -18.89 1.00
C PRO A 87 1.55 -19.22 0.52
N THR A 88 2.11 -20.33 0.99
CA THR A 88 3.45 -20.82 0.61
C THR A 88 3.54 -21.24 -0.85
N SER A 89 2.42 -21.54 -1.52
CA SER A 89 2.38 -21.92 -2.93
C SER A 89 2.38 -20.71 -3.88
N VAL A 90 2.16 -19.49 -3.39
CA VAL A 90 2.09 -18.28 -4.24
C VAL A 90 3.32 -18.11 -5.15
N PRO A 91 4.58 -18.27 -4.68
CA PRO A 91 5.74 -18.14 -5.55
C PRO A 91 5.79 -19.20 -6.68
N VAL A 92 5.28 -20.41 -6.42
CA VAL A 92 5.19 -21.47 -7.43
C VAL A 92 4.20 -21.05 -8.53
N ILE A 93 3.00 -20.62 -8.14
CA ILE A 93 1.98 -20.15 -9.09
C ILE A 93 2.51 -18.98 -9.93
N VAL A 94 3.15 -17.99 -9.31
CA VAL A 94 3.74 -16.85 -10.02
C VAL A 94 4.83 -17.30 -11.01
N ARG A 95 5.64 -18.30 -10.66
CA ARG A 95 6.69 -18.81 -11.55
C ARG A 95 6.13 -19.59 -12.73
N GLU A 96 5.19 -20.50 -12.48
CA GLU A 96 4.65 -21.38 -13.52
C GLU A 96 3.66 -20.65 -14.45
N TYR A 97 2.87 -19.71 -13.93
CA TYR A 97 1.77 -19.06 -14.67
C TYR A 97 1.90 -17.55 -14.82
N GLY A 98 2.85 -16.89 -14.16
CA GLY A 98 3.01 -15.43 -14.21
C GLY A 98 3.44 -14.87 -15.57
N ARG A 99 3.82 -15.73 -16.52
CA ARG A 99 4.17 -15.34 -17.89
C ARG A 99 2.98 -15.26 -18.85
N GLU A 100 1.86 -15.91 -18.53
CA GLU A 100 0.65 -15.92 -19.37
C GLU A 100 0.05 -14.50 -19.54
N HIS A 101 0.26 -13.60 -18.58
CA HIS A 101 -0.23 -12.21 -18.62
C HIS A 101 0.73 -11.20 -19.29
N LEU A 102 1.92 -11.61 -19.74
CA LEU A 102 2.88 -10.72 -20.42
C LEU A 102 2.75 -10.72 -21.95
N TRP A 103 1.89 -11.57 -22.52
CA TRP A 103 1.68 -11.69 -23.97
C TRP A 103 0.37 -11.05 -24.47
N ILE A 104 -0.37 -10.37 -23.60
CA ILE A 104 -1.55 -9.58 -23.97
C ILE A 104 -1.37 -8.15 -23.44
N GLN A 105 -0.47 -7.39 -24.06
CA GLN A 105 -0.54 -5.94 -24.24
C GLN A 105 0.60 -5.43 -25.13
#